data_AF-A0A257K7H4-F1
#
_entry.id   AF-A0A257K7H4-F1
#
_cell.length_a   1.000
_cell.length_b   1.000
_cell.length_c   1.000
_cell.angle_alpha   90.00
_cell.angle_beta   90.00
_cell.angle_gamma   90.00
#
_symmetry.space_group_name_H-M   'P 1'
#
loop_
_entity.id
_entity.type
_entity.pdbx_description
1 polymer ?
#
loop_
_entity_poly.entity_id
_entity_poly.type
_entity_poly.pdbx_seq_one_letter_code
_entity_poly.pdbx_strand_id
1 'polypeptide(L)'
;MPQRIHLKKVCTFLLVSLLTICCFGQLPFEKKYKAIKVREYKTWESIVDTINYTEATHTIAIPRMYHKTKTLTIQVTANDSLETVTIRLFNKGQLIQKIIAPKAYFGLSTPFPAFVADYNHDGLVDVKFLIPYYGCGAFNTYSKVFYLLQKKDHQFAIISFTDNIPEDDSNRLERDVDGGGSYKIITRSFESHKRHSYWLYNMYEFKGYHLMNANHTVNYPIMIQILDNETFRITRNLTRREMKKYAQKLPDDYSER
;
A
#
# COMPACT_ATOMS: atom_id res chain seq x y z
N MET A 1 -31.66 -44.09 20.39
CA MET A 1 -31.53 -42.64 20.08
C MET A 1 -30.21 -42.01 20.62
N PRO A 2 -29.00 -42.30 20.06
CA PRO A 2 -27.80 -41.52 20.43
C PRO A 2 -27.05 -40.84 19.27
N GLN A 3 -27.35 -41.13 18.00
CA GLN A 3 -26.54 -40.66 16.86
C GLN A 3 -26.74 -39.18 16.46
N ARG A 4 -27.86 -38.54 16.81
CA ARG A 4 -28.16 -37.15 16.39
C ARG A 4 -27.35 -36.08 17.13
N ILE A 5 -26.77 -36.38 18.28
CA ILE A 5 -26.05 -35.40 19.12
C ILE A 5 -24.62 -35.19 18.61
N HIS A 6 -23.98 -36.23 18.07
CA HIS A 6 -22.62 -36.14 17.54
C HIS A 6 -22.52 -35.33 16.24
N LEU A 7 -23.51 -35.44 15.35
CA LEU A 7 -23.50 -34.72 14.07
C LEU A 7 -23.61 -33.19 14.27
N LYS A 8 -24.42 -32.74 15.22
CA LYS A 8 -24.53 -31.30 15.55
C LYS A 8 -23.24 -30.74 16.13
N LYS A 9 -22.58 -31.47 17.04
CA LYS A 9 -21.30 -31.03 17.65
C LYS A 9 -20.15 -30.99 16.64
N VAL A 10 -20.09 -31.95 15.72
CA VAL A 10 -19.09 -31.96 14.62
C VAL A 10 -19.33 -30.83 13.63
N CYS A 11 -20.59 -30.55 13.25
CA CYS A 11 -20.92 -29.40 12.40
C CYS A 11 -20.61 -28.06 13.06
N THR A 12 -20.87 -27.88 14.37
CA THR A 12 -20.53 -26.64 15.07
C THR A 12 -19.01 -26.45 15.17
N PHE A 13 -18.24 -27.53 15.39
CA PHE A 13 -16.78 -27.46 15.43
C PHE A 13 -16.19 -27.11 14.05
N LEU A 14 -16.74 -27.69 12.98
CA LEU A 14 -16.41 -27.32 11.59
C LEU A 14 -16.80 -25.88 11.25
N LEU A 15 -17.95 -25.39 11.74
CA LEU A 15 -18.38 -24.01 11.51
C LEU A 15 -17.45 -22.99 12.21
N VAL A 16 -17.00 -23.31 13.43
CA VAL A 16 -16.06 -22.46 14.21
C VAL A 16 -14.65 -22.50 13.62
N SER A 17 -14.22 -23.64 13.05
CA SER A 17 -12.92 -23.74 12.37
C SER A 17 -12.94 -23.18 10.93
N LEU A 18 -14.10 -23.14 10.27
CA LEU A 18 -14.32 -22.40 9.01
C LEU A 18 -14.38 -20.87 9.23
N LEU A 19 -14.78 -20.40 10.42
CA LEU A 19 -14.77 -18.98 10.80
C LEU A 19 -13.35 -18.43 11.07
N THR A 20 -12.35 -19.29 11.22
CA THR A 20 -10.93 -18.91 11.37
C THR A 20 -10.16 -18.91 10.05
N ILE A 21 -10.82 -19.06 8.90
CA ILE A 21 -10.16 -18.96 7.60
C ILE A 21 -9.79 -17.50 7.32
N CYS A 22 -8.55 -17.20 7.69
CA CYS A 22 -7.61 -16.25 7.08
C CYS A 22 -8.23 -14.98 6.47
N CYS A 23 -8.57 -14.02 7.34
CA CYS A 23 -8.80 -12.63 6.92
C CYS A 23 -7.57 -11.79 7.25
N PHE A 24 -6.75 -11.53 6.22
CA PHE A 24 -5.67 -10.55 6.24
C PHE A 24 -6.28 -9.16 5.98
N GLY A 25 -6.32 -8.29 6.98
CA GLY A 25 -6.86 -6.92 6.89
C GLY A 25 -5.97 -5.90 7.59
N GLN A 26 -5.67 -4.77 6.90
CA GLN A 26 -4.65 -3.75 7.21
C GLN A 26 -4.45 -3.43 8.68
N LEU A 27 -5.57 -3.22 9.37
CA LEU A 27 -5.61 -3.02 10.79
C LEU A 27 -6.67 -3.98 11.35
N PRO A 28 -6.57 -4.43 12.60
CA PRO A 28 -7.53 -5.39 13.16
C PRO A 28 -9.01 -4.99 13.01
N PHE A 29 -9.30 -3.68 12.95
CA PHE A 29 -10.66 -3.15 12.75
C PHE A 29 -11.14 -3.11 11.28
N GLU A 30 -10.27 -3.43 10.33
CA GLU A 30 -10.54 -3.39 8.89
C GLU A 30 -10.65 -4.77 8.26
N LYS A 31 -10.34 -5.84 9.01
CA LYS A 31 -10.46 -7.25 8.59
C LYS A 31 -11.84 -7.65 8.07
N LYS A 32 -12.87 -6.88 8.40
CA LYS A 32 -14.25 -7.09 7.95
C LYS A 32 -14.50 -6.64 6.51
N TYR A 33 -13.62 -5.83 5.92
CA TYR A 33 -13.79 -5.31 4.56
C TYR A 33 -13.08 -6.21 3.54
N LYS A 34 -13.68 -6.33 2.36
CA LYS A 34 -13.14 -7.15 1.27
C LYS A 34 -11.86 -6.51 0.71
N ALA A 35 -10.81 -7.31 0.61
CA ALA A 35 -9.55 -6.92 -0.01
C ALA A 35 -9.64 -6.93 -1.55
N ILE A 36 -8.89 -6.03 -2.20
CA ILE A 36 -8.60 -6.15 -3.62
C ILE A 36 -7.85 -7.46 -3.89
N LYS A 37 -8.17 -8.11 -5.02
CA LYS A 37 -7.45 -9.30 -5.48
C LYS A 37 -6.22 -8.86 -6.27
N VAL A 38 -5.05 -9.27 -5.83
CA VAL A 38 -3.77 -8.92 -6.46
C VAL A 38 -3.04 -10.17 -6.96
N ARG A 39 -2.25 -10.01 -8.02
CA ARG A 39 -1.14 -10.91 -8.34
C ARG A 39 0.14 -10.32 -7.76
N GLU A 40 0.91 -11.13 -7.05
CA GLU A 40 2.13 -10.69 -6.37
C GLU A 40 3.38 -11.21 -7.12
N TYR A 41 4.37 -10.34 -7.28
CA TYR A 41 5.67 -10.64 -7.88
C TYR A 41 6.78 -10.24 -6.91
N LYS A 42 7.44 -11.22 -6.30
CA LYS A 42 8.35 -11.01 -5.15
C LYS A 42 9.81 -10.77 -5.53
N THR A 43 10.24 -11.28 -6.68
CA THR A 43 11.65 -11.38 -7.01
C THR A 43 12.09 -10.17 -7.81
N TRP A 44 12.83 -9.26 -7.17
CA TRP A 44 13.58 -8.21 -7.81
C TRP A 44 15.01 -8.67 -8.06
N GLU A 45 15.50 -8.47 -9.28
CA GLU A 45 16.91 -8.63 -9.61
C GLU A 45 17.65 -7.33 -9.27
N SER A 46 18.68 -7.41 -8.44
CA SER A 46 19.38 -6.24 -7.90
C SER A 46 20.80 -6.18 -8.43
N ILE A 47 21.19 -5.03 -8.97
CA ILE A 47 22.57 -4.68 -9.32
C ILE A 47 22.96 -3.49 -8.45
N VAL A 48 24.00 -3.65 -7.65
CA VAL A 48 24.51 -2.63 -6.73
C VAL A 48 25.96 -2.31 -7.12
N ASP A 49 26.34 -1.04 -7.17
CA ASP A 49 27.76 -0.68 -7.21
C ASP A 49 28.40 -1.10 -5.88
N THR A 50 29.07 -2.25 -5.87
CA THR A 50 29.66 -2.82 -4.65
C THR A 50 30.93 -2.10 -4.21
N ILE A 51 31.50 -1.22 -5.05
CA ILE A 51 32.76 -0.53 -4.75
C ILE A 51 32.46 0.76 -3.97
N ASN A 52 31.53 1.56 -4.48
CA ASN A 52 31.22 2.86 -3.86
C ASN A 52 29.87 2.86 -3.12
N TYR A 53 29.04 1.84 -3.31
CA TYR A 53 27.66 1.79 -2.79
C TYR A 53 26.82 3.00 -3.21
N THR A 54 27.17 3.63 -4.33
CA THR A 54 26.59 4.90 -4.77
C THR A 54 25.33 4.74 -5.60
N GLU A 55 25.06 3.54 -6.11
CA GLU A 55 23.90 3.27 -6.95
C GLU A 55 23.38 1.85 -6.75
N ALA A 56 22.07 1.71 -6.66
CA ALA A 56 21.37 0.43 -6.71
C ALA A 56 20.28 0.48 -7.79
N THR A 57 20.26 -0.54 -8.65
CA THR A 57 19.20 -0.75 -9.64
C THR A 57 18.50 -2.07 -9.36
N HIS A 58 17.18 -2.00 -9.18
CA HIS A 58 16.32 -3.16 -8.98
C HIS A 58 15.40 -3.33 -10.19
N THR A 59 15.32 -4.55 -10.71
CA THR A 59 14.55 -4.88 -11.90
C THR A 59 13.51 -5.95 -11.58
N ILE A 60 12.28 -5.76 -12.05
CA ILE A 60 11.24 -6.80 -12.00
C ILE A 60 10.53 -6.91 -13.34
N ALA A 61 10.24 -8.14 -13.76
CA ALA A 61 9.48 -8.44 -14.97
C ALA A 61 8.08 -8.94 -14.61
N ILE A 62 7.06 -8.26 -15.11
CA ILE A 62 5.65 -8.57 -14.86
C ILE A 62 5.01 -9.05 -16.18
N PRO A 63 4.81 -10.37 -16.35
CA PRO A 63 4.19 -10.92 -17.53
C PRO A 63 2.69 -10.61 -17.57
N ARG A 64 2.17 -10.47 -18.80
CA ARG A 64 0.74 -10.27 -19.08
C ARG A 64 0.18 -8.97 -18.47
N MET A 65 0.85 -7.84 -18.71
CA MET A 65 0.38 -6.52 -18.27
C MET A 65 -0.65 -5.92 -19.24
N TYR A 66 -0.26 -5.61 -20.48
CA TYR A 66 -1.16 -4.92 -21.42
C TYR A 66 -2.21 -5.85 -22.07
N HIS A 67 -1.82 -7.10 -22.36
CA HIS A 67 -2.64 -8.22 -22.83
C HIS A 67 -1.85 -9.53 -22.59
N LYS A 68 -2.50 -10.71 -22.70
CA LYS A 68 -2.00 -12.06 -22.31
C LYS A 68 -0.56 -12.46 -22.71
N THR A 69 0.12 -11.69 -23.55
CA THR A 69 1.46 -11.99 -24.10
C THR A 69 2.52 -10.91 -23.86
N LYS A 70 2.16 -9.69 -23.40
CA LYS A 70 3.14 -8.59 -23.24
C LYS A 70 3.64 -8.51 -21.80
N THR A 71 4.96 -8.36 -21.64
CA THR A 71 5.65 -8.19 -20.34
C THR A 71 6.01 -6.72 -20.15
N LEU A 72 5.74 -6.19 -18.96
CA LEU A 72 6.30 -4.94 -18.48
C LEU A 72 7.56 -5.26 -17.67
N THR A 73 8.65 -4.58 -17.94
CA THR A 73 9.82 -4.59 -17.05
C THR A 73 9.91 -3.24 -16.37
N ILE A 74 10.02 -3.25 -15.05
CA ILE A 74 10.19 -2.04 -14.23
C ILE A 74 11.61 -2.07 -13.70
N GLN A 75 12.37 -1.00 -13.95
CA GLN A 75 13.65 -0.76 -13.31
C GLN A 75 13.55 0.45 -12.39
N VAL A 76 14.02 0.29 -11.17
CA VAL A 76 14.07 1.32 -10.15
C VAL A 76 15.53 1.53 -9.81
N THR A 77 16.08 2.68 -10.18
CA THR A 77 17.45 3.08 -9.88
C THR A 77 17.42 4.20 -8.85
N ALA A 78 18.22 4.07 -7.79
CA ALA A 78 18.49 5.17 -6.88
C ALA A 78 19.98 5.40 -6.73
N ASN A 79 20.34 6.66 -6.52
CA ASN A 79 21.70 7.11 -6.29
C ASN A 79 21.82 7.54 -4.80
N ASP A 80 23.01 7.36 -4.23
CA ASP A 80 23.42 7.66 -2.85
C ASP A 80 23.32 9.16 -2.47
N SER A 81 23.10 10.06 -3.43
CA SER A 81 22.61 11.41 -3.07
C SER A 81 21.21 11.39 -2.44
N LEU A 82 20.46 10.29 -2.57
CA LEU A 82 19.14 10.02 -1.99
C LEU A 82 18.03 11.02 -2.38
N GLU A 83 18.26 11.91 -3.34
CA GLU A 83 17.28 12.97 -3.65
C GLU A 83 16.19 12.53 -4.63
N THR A 84 16.48 11.55 -5.49
CA THR A 84 15.54 11.09 -6.51
C THR A 84 15.65 9.61 -6.78
N VAL A 85 14.53 9.03 -7.22
CA VAL A 85 14.48 7.67 -7.76
C VAL A 85 14.13 7.76 -9.24
N THR A 86 14.90 7.07 -10.07
CA THR A 86 14.58 6.94 -11.50
C THR A 86 13.84 5.64 -11.73
N ILE A 87 12.61 5.73 -12.22
CA ILE A 87 11.79 4.59 -12.64
C ILE A 87 11.82 4.53 -14.17
N ARG A 88 12.22 3.38 -14.73
CA ARG A 88 12.21 3.11 -16.17
C ARG A 88 11.28 1.95 -16.45
N LEU A 89 10.38 2.15 -17.41
CA LEU A 89 9.41 1.17 -17.83
C LEU A 89 9.77 0.69 -19.23
N PHE A 90 9.83 -0.63 -19.41
CA PHE A 90 10.15 -1.25 -20.68
C PHE A 90 9.05 -2.20 -21.11
N ASN A 91 8.83 -2.28 -22.41
CA ASN A 91 7.97 -3.27 -23.04
C ASN A 91 8.75 -3.94 -24.17
N LYS A 92 8.92 -5.26 -24.08
CA LYS A 92 9.78 -6.04 -25.01
C LYS A 92 11.20 -5.47 -25.14
N GLY A 93 11.78 -5.02 -24.04
CA GLY A 93 13.13 -4.43 -24.00
C GLY A 93 13.22 -2.97 -24.50
N GLN A 94 12.17 -2.41 -25.10
CA GLN A 94 12.14 -1.01 -25.48
C GLN A 94 11.70 -0.13 -24.30
N LEU A 95 12.46 0.92 -24.00
CA LEU A 95 12.07 1.93 -23.03
C LEU A 95 10.82 2.67 -23.53
N ILE A 96 9.74 2.60 -22.75
CA ILE A 96 8.47 3.27 -23.07
C ILE A 96 8.23 4.50 -22.20
N GLN A 97 8.84 4.56 -21.01
CA GLN A 97 8.69 5.69 -20.10
C GLN A 97 9.88 5.76 -19.13
N LYS A 98 10.36 6.97 -18.85
CA LYS A 98 11.34 7.27 -17.80
C LYS A 98 10.77 8.35 -16.90
N ILE A 99 10.79 8.12 -15.60
CA ILE A 99 10.27 9.05 -14.59
C ILE A 99 11.34 9.27 -13.54
N ILE A 100 11.44 10.51 -13.08
CA ILE A 100 12.25 10.90 -11.93
C ILE A 100 11.28 11.27 -10.82
N ALA A 101 11.16 10.42 -9.81
CA ALA A 101 10.31 10.63 -8.65
C ALA A 101 11.12 11.31 -7.53
N PRO A 102 10.49 12.22 -6.76
CA PRO A 102 11.14 12.83 -5.61
C PRO A 102 11.43 11.78 -4.54
N LYS A 103 12.57 11.97 -3.86
CA LYS A 103 13.10 11.25 -2.70
C LYS A 103 12.27 10.04 -2.24
N ALA A 104 12.74 8.84 -2.61
CA ALA A 104 12.61 7.70 -1.71
C ALA A 104 13.96 7.60 -1.00
N TYR A 105 13.95 7.45 0.33
CA TYR A 105 15.19 7.20 1.05
C TYR A 105 15.63 5.78 0.76
N PHE A 106 16.36 5.67 -0.33
CA PHE A 106 16.77 4.44 -0.96
C PHE A 106 18.19 4.17 -0.46
N GLY A 107 18.32 3.52 0.70
CA GLY A 107 19.56 2.77 0.89
C GLY A 107 19.70 1.70 -0.20
N LEU A 108 20.56 0.72 -0.02
CA LEU A 108 20.60 -0.48 -0.89
C LEU A 108 19.35 -1.39 -0.75
N SER A 109 18.24 -0.84 -0.26
CA SER A 109 17.02 -1.54 0.11
C SER A 109 16.28 -1.99 -1.14
N THR A 110 16.06 -3.30 -1.23
CA THR A 110 15.29 -3.88 -2.33
C THR A 110 13.83 -3.48 -2.19
N PRO A 111 13.14 -3.05 -3.27
CA PRO A 111 11.71 -2.78 -3.22
C PRO A 111 10.90 -4.01 -2.77
N PHE A 112 9.74 -3.74 -2.19
CA PHE A 112 8.76 -4.78 -1.87
C PHE A 112 8.22 -5.48 -3.11
N PRO A 113 7.56 -6.64 -2.93
CA PRO A 113 6.85 -7.29 -4.02
C PRO A 113 5.98 -6.30 -4.80
N ALA A 114 5.99 -6.44 -6.12
CA ALA A 114 5.07 -5.71 -6.97
C ALA A 114 3.70 -6.41 -6.93
N PHE A 115 2.66 -5.64 -6.64
CA PHE A 115 1.27 -6.05 -6.62
C PHE A 115 0.57 -5.55 -7.87
N VAL A 116 -0.19 -6.43 -8.51
CA VAL A 116 -0.78 -6.17 -9.83
C VAL A 116 -2.28 -6.40 -9.77
N ALA A 117 -3.05 -5.34 -10.03
CA ALA A 117 -4.50 -5.32 -9.98
C ALA A 117 -5.05 -4.13 -10.81
N ASP A 118 -6.36 -4.03 -10.96
CA ASP A 118 -7.04 -2.83 -11.50
C ASP A 118 -7.39 -1.94 -10.30
N TYR A 119 -6.56 -0.94 -10.00
CA TYR A 119 -6.69 -0.11 -8.80
C TYR A 119 -7.68 1.03 -9.00
N ASN A 120 -7.77 1.58 -10.21
CA ASN A 120 -8.64 2.72 -10.53
C ASN A 120 -9.97 2.33 -11.20
N HIS A 121 -10.20 1.03 -11.44
CA HIS A 121 -11.40 0.46 -12.07
C HIS A 121 -11.66 0.94 -13.49
N ASP A 122 -10.60 1.15 -14.26
CA ASP A 122 -10.70 1.43 -15.69
C ASP A 122 -10.64 0.17 -16.58
N GLY A 123 -10.48 -1.01 -15.96
CA GLY A 123 -10.38 -2.30 -16.64
C GLY A 123 -8.99 -2.63 -17.17
N LEU A 124 -8.00 -1.76 -16.95
CA LEU A 124 -6.59 -2.03 -17.26
C LEU A 124 -5.87 -2.57 -16.02
N VAL A 125 -4.67 -3.08 -16.24
CA VAL A 125 -3.87 -3.70 -15.19
C VAL A 125 -2.81 -2.72 -14.74
N ASP A 126 -2.85 -2.37 -13.46
CA ASP A 126 -1.96 -1.44 -12.80
C ASP A 126 -0.90 -2.19 -11.97
N VAL A 127 0.12 -1.45 -11.52
CA VAL A 127 1.15 -1.97 -10.62
C VAL A 127 1.27 -1.08 -9.40
N LYS A 128 1.30 -1.69 -8.22
CA LYS A 128 1.71 -1.07 -6.97
C LYS A 128 3.00 -1.70 -6.50
N PHE A 129 3.95 -0.90 -6.05
CA PHE A 129 5.10 -1.39 -5.29
C PHE A 129 5.53 -0.33 -4.29
N LEU A 130 6.38 -0.73 -3.36
CA LEU A 130 6.81 0.14 -2.28
C LEU A 130 8.32 0.03 -2.13
N ILE A 131 8.94 1.12 -1.75
CA ILE A 131 10.35 1.16 -1.38
C ILE A 131 10.40 1.42 0.13
N PRO A 132 10.93 0.48 0.93
CA PRO A 132 11.09 0.71 2.35
C PRO A 132 12.17 1.76 2.62
N TYR A 133 11.99 2.50 3.71
CA TYR A 133 13.07 3.18 4.38
C TYR A 133 13.19 2.72 5.83
N TYR A 134 14.41 2.33 6.19
CA TYR A 134 14.81 1.96 7.54
C TYR A 134 15.81 3.01 8.05
N GLY A 135 15.30 4.10 8.62
CA GLY A 135 16.08 5.01 9.47
C GLY A 135 16.43 4.43 10.87
N CYS A 136 16.31 5.23 11.93
CA CYS A 136 16.47 4.80 13.32
C CYS A 136 15.36 5.36 14.26
N GLY A 137 15.02 4.63 15.34
CA GLY A 137 14.10 5.07 16.40
C GLY A 137 12.63 4.59 16.30
N ALA A 138 11.72 5.23 17.04
CA ALA A 138 10.29 4.89 17.08
C ALA A 138 9.50 5.30 15.80
N PHE A 139 10.15 6.06 14.92
CA PHE A 139 9.58 6.66 13.70
C PHE A 139 10.07 5.94 12.42
N ASN A 140 10.49 4.69 12.58
CA ASN A 140 11.46 4.05 11.69
C ASN A 140 10.90 3.12 10.60
N THR A 141 9.65 3.30 10.22
CA THR A 141 9.10 2.56 9.08
C THR A 141 8.19 3.50 8.30
N TYR A 142 8.75 4.16 7.30
CA TYR A 142 7.94 4.75 6.25
C TYR A 142 8.37 4.18 4.91
N SER A 143 7.41 3.98 4.05
CA SER A 143 7.64 3.47 2.70
C SER A 143 7.22 4.54 1.71
N LYS A 144 7.99 4.67 0.64
CA LYS A 144 7.51 5.38 -0.54
C LYS A 144 6.66 4.42 -1.35
N VAL A 145 5.36 4.71 -1.45
CA VAL A 145 4.38 3.93 -2.22
C VAL A 145 4.36 4.45 -3.64
N PHE A 146 4.32 3.54 -4.61
CA PHE A 146 4.16 3.85 -6.02
C PHE A 146 2.96 3.10 -6.59
N TYR A 147 2.14 3.80 -7.36
CA TYR A 147 1.16 3.24 -8.27
C TYR A 147 1.53 3.63 -9.69
N LEU A 148 1.60 2.65 -10.58
CA LEU A 148 1.69 2.81 -12.01
C LEU A 148 0.32 2.45 -12.59
N LEU A 149 -0.49 3.45 -12.90
CA LEU A 149 -1.83 3.28 -13.46
C LEU A 149 -1.75 3.25 -14.98
N GLN A 150 -2.12 2.13 -15.59
CA GLN A 150 -1.94 1.94 -17.04
C GLN A 150 -2.93 2.82 -17.81
N LYS A 151 -2.45 3.46 -18.89
CA LYS A 151 -3.26 4.21 -19.85
C LYS A 151 -3.50 3.39 -21.12
N LYS A 152 -4.50 3.79 -21.90
CA LYS A 152 -4.87 3.13 -23.17
C LYS A 152 -3.76 3.16 -24.22
N ASP A 153 -2.88 4.15 -24.17
CA ASP A 153 -1.71 4.32 -25.04
C ASP A 153 -0.49 3.49 -24.58
N HIS A 154 -0.66 2.61 -23.59
CA HIS A 154 0.39 1.79 -22.99
C HIS A 154 1.44 2.57 -22.17
N GLN A 155 1.22 3.87 -21.92
CA GLN A 155 1.97 4.60 -20.89
C GLN A 155 1.33 4.40 -19.51
N PHE A 156 1.94 4.96 -18.48
CA PHE A 156 1.42 4.93 -17.11
C PHE A 156 1.30 6.35 -16.54
N ALA A 157 0.21 6.62 -15.84
CA ALA A 157 0.20 7.67 -14.83
C ALA A 157 0.90 7.15 -13.58
N ILE A 158 1.72 7.98 -12.95
CA ILE A 158 2.42 7.58 -11.73
C ILE A 158 1.95 8.42 -10.58
N ILE A 159 1.51 7.72 -9.53
CA ILE A 159 1.18 8.32 -8.25
C ILE A 159 2.15 7.78 -7.22
N SER A 160 2.70 8.68 -6.41
CA SER A 160 3.55 8.28 -5.29
C SER A 160 3.29 9.13 -4.06
N PHE A 161 3.52 8.55 -2.89
CA PHE A 161 3.38 9.22 -1.60
C PHE A 161 4.15 8.47 -0.51
N THR A 162 4.33 9.11 0.63
CA THR A 162 4.95 8.51 1.82
C THR A 162 3.87 7.95 2.74
N ASP A 163 4.11 6.78 3.32
CA ASP A 163 3.16 6.13 4.21
C ASP A 163 3.88 5.37 5.32
N ASN A 164 3.45 5.58 6.57
CA ASN A 164 4.11 5.04 7.75
C ASN A 164 3.61 3.64 8.13
N ILE A 165 2.75 2.99 7.36
CA ILE A 165 2.30 1.61 7.69
C ILE A 165 3.50 0.63 7.57
N PRO A 166 3.66 -0.36 8.47
CA PRO A 166 4.80 -1.27 8.42
C PRO A 166 4.76 -2.20 7.22
N GLU A 167 5.91 -2.82 6.94
CA GLU A 167 6.22 -3.64 5.76
C GLU A 167 5.63 -5.05 5.79
N ASP A 168 5.65 -5.70 6.95
CA ASP A 168 5.31 -7.11 7.16
C ASP A 168 3.79 -7.35 7.20
N ASP A 169 3.04 -6.27 7.09
CA ASP A 169 1.61 -6.30 7.13
C ASP A 169 1.10 -6.73 5.74
N SER A 170 0.68 -8.01 5.64
CA SER A 170 -0.18 -8.67 4.61
C SER A 170 -1.52 -7.96 4.28
N ASN A 171 -1.54 -6.68 4.56
CA ASN A 171 -2.57 -5.93 5.21
C ASN A 171 -2.64 -4.56 4.51
N ARG A 172 -1.55 -4.08 3.89
CA ARG A 172 -1.51 -2.88 3.01
C ARG A 172 -2.27 -3.00 1.69
N LEU A 173 -3.18 -3.94 1.58
CA LEU A 173 -4.04 -4.11 0.41
C LEU A 173 -5.22 -3.15 0.52
N GLU A 174 -5.66 -2.64 -0.61
CA GLU A 174 -6.78 -1.72 -0.70
C GLU A 174 -8.08 -2.46 -0.35
N ARG A 175 -9.04 -1.74 0.24
CA ARG A 175 -10.25 -2.35 0.84
C ARG A 175 -11.53 -1.73 0.28
N ASP A 176 -12.50 -2.56 -0.07
CA ASP A 176 -13.84 -2.10 -0.44
C ASP A 176 -14.63 -1.83 0.85
N VAL A 177 -14.44 -0.63 1.40
CA VAL A 177 -14.92 -0.25 2.73
C VAL A 177 -16.41 0.08 2.73
N ASP A 178 -16.94 0.57 1.61
CA ASP A 178 -18.33 0.98 1.44
C ASP A 178 -19.18 -0.04 0.64
N GLY A 179 -18.55 -1.09 0.10
CA GLY A 179 -19.23 -2.12 -0.71
C GLY A 179 -19.60 -1.63 -2.11
N GLY A 180 -19.11 -0.46 -2.53
CA GLY A 180 -19.38 0.13 -3.83
C GLY A 180 -18.50 -0.44 -4.94
N GLY A 181 -17.59 -1.36 -4.61
CA GLY A 181 -16.64 -1.93 -5.54
C GLY A 181 -15.39 -1.08 -5.72
N SER A 182 -15.36 0.19 -5.31
CA SER A 182 -14.19 1.09 -5.30
C SER A 182 -13.31 0.87 -4.07
N TYR A 183 -12.09 0.37 -4.27
CA TYR A 183 -11.17 0.11 -3.17
C TYR A 183 -10.56 1.40 -2.62
N LYS A 184 -10.51 1.47 -1.30
CA LYS A 184 -9.96 2.57 -0.54
C LYS A 184 -8.52 2.26 -0.15
N ILE A 185 -7.68 3.29 -0.26
CA ILE A 185 -6.29 3.30 0.19
C ILE A 185 -6.28 3.93 1.58
N ILE A 186 -5.72 3.22 2.55
CA ILE A 186 -5.61 3.69 3.92
C ILE A 186 -4.15 3.96 4.19
N THR A 187 -3.85 5.19 4.59
CA THR A 187 -2.49 5.62 4.91
C THR A 187 -2.37 5.89 6.40
N ARG A 188 -1.14 5.86 6.91
CA ARG A 188 -0.78 6.25 8.26
C ARG A 188 0.25 7.37 8.22
N SER A 189 0.00 8.40 9.00
CA SER A 189 0.98 9.47 9.28
C SER A 189 1.06 9.71 10.79
N PHE A 190 2.04 10.51 11.20
CA PHE A 190 2.24 10.89 12.59
C PHE A 190 1.61 12.26 12.86
N GLU A 191 0.90 12.38 13.98
CA GLU A 191 0.38 13.66 14.44
C GLU A 191 0.55 13.87 15.93
N SER A 192 0.73 15.14 16.32
CA SER A 192 0.79 15.55 17.72
C SER A 192 -0.39 16.44 18.08
N HIS A 193 -1.01 16.19 19.24
CA HIS A 193 -2.07 17.03 19.77
C HIS A 193 -2.03 17.06 21.30
N LYS A 194 -2.03 18.26 21.90
CA LYS A 194 -2.06 18.50 23.36
C LYS A 194 -1.11 17.56 24.14
N ARG A 195 0.16 17.50 23.72
CA ARG A 195 1.24 16.67 24.33
C ARG A 195 1.10 15.16 24.17
N HIS A 196 0.18 14.69 23.32
CA HIS A 196 0.07 13.29 22.96
C HIS A 196 0.43 13.10 21.48
N SER A 197 1.00 11.93 21.20
CA SER A 197 1.35 11.48 19.86
C SER A 197 0.33 10.47 19.36
N TYR A 198 -0.01 10.55 18.07
CA TYR A 198 -1.02 9.71 17.45
C TYR A 198 -0.54 9.18 16.10
N TRP A 199 -0.93 7.95 15.80
CA TRP A 199 -1.06 7.48 14.43
C TRP A 199 -2.37 8.05 13.86
N LEU A 200 -2.25 8.92 12.87
CA LEU A 200 -3.36 9.43 12.08
C LEU A 200 -3.58 8.52 10.88
N TYR A 201 -4.80 8.06 10.69
CA TYR A 201 -5.18 7.28 9.52
C TYR A 201 -6.14 8.07 8.64
N ASN A 202 -5.75 8.30 7.40
CA ASN A 202 -6.58 8.89 6.35
C ASN A 202 -6.96 7.84 5.31
N MET A 203 -8.03 8.11 4.59
CA MET A 203 -8.56 7.25 3.54
C MET A 203 -8.64 8.02 2.23
N TYR A 204 -8.29 7.32 1.15
CA TYR A 204 -8.28 7.85 -0.20
C TYR A 204 -8.88 6.85 -1.18
N GLU A 205 -9.24 7.32 -2.36
CA GLU A 205 -9.65 6.47 -3.48
C GLU A 205 -9.18 7.06 -4.79
N PHE A 206 -9.06 6.22 -5.82
CA PHE A 206 -8.83 6.70 -7.17
C PHE A 206 -10.13 7.18 -7.81
N LYS A 207 -10.06 8.34 -8.48
CA LYS A 207 -11.04 8.81 -9.45
C LYS A 207 -10.32 9.02 -10.77
N GLY A 208 -10.39 8.00 -11.63
CA GLY A 208 -9.54 7.93 -12.82
C GLY A 208 -8.07 7.85 -12.43
N TYR A 209 -7.25 8.77 -12.93
CA TYR A 209 -5.80 8.79 -12.66
C TYR A 209 -5.42 9.71 -11.49
N HIS A 210 -6.37 10.08 -10.63
CA HIS A 210 -6.13 11.00 -9.51
C HIS A 210 -6.52 10.36 -8.19
N LEU A 211 -5.74 10.63 -7.15
CA LEU A 211 -6.07 10.26 -5.78
C LEU A 211 -6.93 11.34 -5.13
N MET A 212 -8.01 10.94 -4.45
CA MET A 212 -8.92 11.85 -3.77
C MET A 212 -9.17 11.40 -2.33
N ASN A 213 -9.31 12.36 -1.42
CA ASN A 213 -9.71 12.07 -0.04
C ASN A 213 -11.09 11.38 0.02
N ALA A 214 -11.15 10.26 0.72
CA ALA A 214 -12.33 9.44 0.91
C ALA A 214 -12.75 9.33 2.39
N ASN A 215 -12.26 10.22 3.27
CA ASN A 215 -12.57 10.21 4.71
C ASN A 215 -14.05 10.41 5.04
N HIS A 216 -14.87 10.79 4.07
CA HIS A 216 -16.30 10.98 4.23
C HIS A 216 -17.09 9.67 4.03
N THR A 217 -16.51 8.67 3.37
CA THR A 217 -17.18 7.39 3.05
C THR A 217 -17.41 6.53 4.29
N VAL A 218 -16.50 6.63 5.25
CA VAL A 218 -16.60 6.06 6.60
C VAL A 218 -16.07 7.06 7.63
N ASN A 219 -16.22 6.81 8.93
CA ASN A 219 -15.87 7.76 10.00
C ASN A 219 -14.35 8.03 10.19
N TYR A 220 -13.64 8.37 9.11
CA TYR A 220 -12.22 8.76 9.04
C TYR A 220 -12.06 10.29 8.98
N PRO A 221 -10.89 10.88 9.23
CA PRO A 221 -9.71 10.19 9.74
C PRO A 221 -9.97 9.67 11.15
N ILE A 222 -9.19 8.66 11.52
CA ILE A 222 -9.18 8.11 12.87
C ILE A 222 -7.79 8.32 13.46
N MET A 223 -7.74 8.49 14.78
CA MET A 223 -6.48 8.67 15.49
C MET A 223 -6.34 7.59 16.56
N ILE A 224 -5.16 6.97 16.59
CA ILE A 224 -4.80 5.96 17.57
C ILE A 224 -3.62 6.52 18.35
N GLN A 225 -3.76 6.61 19.67
CA GLN A 225 -2.69 7.14 20.50
C GLN A 225 -1.50 6.18 20.50
N ILE A 226 -0.30 6.74 20.35
CA ILE A 226 0.94 6.01 20.48
C ILE A 226 1.23 5.86 21.97
N LEU A 227 1.31 4.61 22.42
CA LEU A 227 1.55 4.20 23.81
C LEU A 227 2.65 3.13 23.81
N ASP A 228 3.20 2.83 24.99
CA ASP A 228 4.25 1.82 25.15
C ASP A 228 3.83 0.42 24.70
N ASN A 229 2.54 0.11 24.80
CA ASN A 229 1.96 -1.11 24.25
C ASN A 229 1.16 -0.80 22.98
N GLU A 230 1.30 -1.64 21.96
CA GLU A 230 0.51 -1.51 20.74
C GLU A 230 -0.99 -1.58 21.05
N THR A 231 -1.71 -0.55 20.60
CA THR A 231 -3.17 -0.55 20.63
C THR A 231 -3.68 -0.22 19.25
N PHE A 232 -4.67 -0.97 18.77
CA PHE A 232 -5.39 -0.65 17.52
C PHE A 232 -6.74 -0.01 17.84
N ARG A 233 -6.82 0.74 18.96
CA ARG A 233 -8.04 1.35 19.46
C ARG A 233 -8.04 2.83 19.13
N ILE A 234 -9.12 3.29 18.51
CA ILE A 234 -9.35 4.72 18.28
C ILE A 234 -9.34 5.44 19.64
N THR A 235 -8.55 6.51 19.74
CA THR A 235 -8.38 7.24 21.00
C THR A 235 -9.71 7.81 21.50
N ARG A 236 -9.85 7.86 22.83
CA ARG A 236 -10.97 8.54 23.51
C ARG A 236 -10.61 9.96 23.95
N ASN A 237 -9.34 10.37 23.80
CA ASN A 237 -8.87 11.71 24.19
C ASN A 237 -9.26 12.79 23.18
N LEU A 238 -9.74 12.41 22.01
CA LEU A 238 -10.24 13.29 20.98
C LEU A 238 -11.66 12.90 20.59
N THR A 239 -12.52 13.89 20.45
CA THR A 239 -13.84 13.70 19.83
C THR A 239 -13.69 13.49 18.33
N ARG A 240 -14.73 12.93 17.69
CA ARG A 240 -14.76 12.79 16.23
C ARG A 240 -14.64 14.13 15.50
N ARG A 241 -15.26 15.18 16.04
CA ARG A 241 -15.17 16.54 15.50
C ARG A 241 -13.74 17.08 15.56
N GLU A 242 -12.99 16.75 16.61
CA GLU A 242 -11.57 17.09 16.70
C GLU A 242 -10.72 16.30 15.69
N MET A 243 -10.91 14.99 15.57
CA MET A 243 -10.19 14.16 14.59
C MET A 243 -10.41 14.65 13.15
N LYS A 244 -11.64 15.07 12.80
CA LYS A 244 -11.96 15.56 11.45
C LYS A 244 -11.17 16.81 11.04
N LYS A 245 -10.57 17.55 11.99
CA LYS A 245 -9.67 18.68 11.68
C LYS A 245 -8.34 18.24 11.07
N TYR A 246 -7.97 16.96 11.23
CA TYR A 246 -6.75 16.34 10.70
C TYR A 246 -7.00 15.64 9.37
N ALA A 247 -8.12 15.89 8.70
CA ALA A 247 -8.39 15.32 7.39
C ALA A 247 -7.42 15.90 6.36
N GLN A 248 -6.58 15.05 5.78
CA GLN A 248 -5.61 15.44 4.76
C GLN A 248 -6.24 15.38 3.37
N LYS A 249 -6.04 16.40 2.53
CA LYS A 249 -6.57 16.40 1.16
C LYS A 249 -5.90 15.32 0.29
N LEU A 250 -4.60 15.15 0.47
CA LEU A 250 -3.74 14.17 -0.19
C LEU A 250 -2.74 13.63 0.85
N PRO A 251 -2.20 12.41 0.67
CA PRO A 251 -1.19 11.86 1.57
C PRO A 251 0.10 12.70 1.57
N ASP A 252 0.95 12.47 2.58
CA ASP A 252 2.24 13.13 2.71
C ASP A 252 3.14 12.81 1.50
N ASP A 253 3.89 13.82 1.04
CA ASP A 253 4.76 13.75 -0.15
C ASP A 253 4.08 13.22 -1.43
N TYR A 254 2.79 13.51 -1.60
CA TYR A 254 2.05 13.16 -2.82
C TYR A 254 2.69 13.78 -4.06
N SER A 255 2.89 12.95 -5.10
CA SER A 255 3.32 13.37 -6.42
C SER A 255 2.55 12.59 -7.48
N GLU A 256 2.12 13.30 -8.51
CA GLU A 256 1.43 12.76 -9.69
C GLU A 256 2.20 13.19 -10.95
N ARG A 257 2.42 12.27 -11.90
CA ARG A 257 3.12 12.51 -13.18
C ARG A 257 2.52 11.70 -14.32
#